data_AF-A0A7S3M0X3-F1
#
_entry.id   AF-A0A7S3M0X3-F1
#
_cell.length_a   1.000
_cell.length_b   1.000
_cell.length_c   1.000
_cell.angle_alpha   90.00
_cell.angle_beta   90.00
_cell.angle_gamma   90.00
#
_symmetry.space_group_name_H-M   'P 1'
#
loop_
_entity.id
_entity.type
_entity.pdbx_description
1 polymer ?
#
loop_
_entity_poly.entity_id
_entity_poly.type
_entity_poly.pdbx_seq_one_letter_code
_entity_poly.pdbx_strand_id
1 'polypeptide(L)'
;NHIIVGGLLVPASLLDNKSTVIVYVGDKSEQIVNILLRVSENTVVHYSPHTAIQNNLLNKETAPTTMSSIHVLKGTDSIEFRERYGGVLRVKDAQIIGIIVGSMGLTGELTKDLLHRLQTLIRAAHKKYYCFVMGRLNEAKLCNFPEIDVFCLVSNEDNANIKPKTFHKPVVTPFELELGLGAREWSSSFST
;
A
#
# COMPACT_ATOMS: atom_id res chain seq x y z
N ASN A 1 20.00 -2.03 13.51
CA ASN A 1 18.62 -2.21 13.00
C ASN A 1 18.59 -1.95 11.51
N HIS A 2 18.02 -2.88 10.74
CA HIS A 2 17.86 -2.78 9.29
C HIS A 2 16.38 -2.84 8.92
N ILE A 3 16.02 -2.22 7.81
CA ILE A 3 14.67 -2.16 7.24
C ILE A 3 14.71 -2.63 5.79
N ILE A 4 13.57 -3.00 5.21
CA ILE A 4 13.48 -3.30 3.78
C ILE A 4 12.84 -2.12 3.05
N VAL A 5 13.54 -1.53 2.08
CA VAL A 5 13.05 -0.45 1.21
C VAL A 5 13.21 -0.87 -0.24
N GLY A 6 12.10 -0.95 -0.99
CA GLY A 6 12.14 -1.37 -2.40
C GLY A 6 12.69 -2.79 -2.63
N GLY A 7 12.64 -3.66 -1.62
CA GLY A 7 13.22 -5.01 -1.66
C GLY A 7 14.69 -5.10 -1.23
N LEU A 8 15.32 -3.98 -0.85
CA LEU A 8 16.70 -3.94 -0.36
C LEU A 8 16.73 -3.75 1.15
N LEU A 9 17.67 -4.42 1.80
CA LEU A 9 17.90 -4.30 3.24
C LEU A 9 18.83 -3.10 3.49
N VAL A 10 18.32 -2.06 4.15
CA VAL A 10 18.98 -0.76 4.34
C VAL A 10 19.05 -0.43 5.85
N PRO A 11 20.06 0.30 6.34
CA PRO A 11 20.09 0.74 7.74
C PRO A 11 18.87 1.60 8.11
N ALA A 12 18.31 1.40 9.30
CA ALA A 12 17.16 2.18 9.76
C ALA A 12 17.44 3.69 9.87
N SER A 13 18.71 4.07 10.08
CA SER A 13 19.17 5.46 10.13
C SER A 13 18.91 6.26 8.85
N LEU A 14 18.67 5.58 7.72
CA LEU A 14 18.28 6.21 6.46
C LEU A 14 16.98 7.02 6.59
N LEU A 15 16.07 6.53 7.44
CA LEU A 15 14.74 7.11 7.65
C LEU A 15 14.76 8.30 8.61
N ASP A 16 15.69 8.28 9.57
CA ASP A 16 15.84 9.36 10.54
C ASP A 16 16.43 10.61 9.87
N ASN A 17 17.26 10.41 8.84
CA ASN A 17 17.87 11.48 8.09
C ASN A 17 16.97 11.94 6.94
N LYS A 18 16.13 12.96 7.22
CA LYS A 18 15.25 13.62 6.24
C LYS A 18 15.99 14.28 5.07
N SER A 19 17.29 14.52 5.18
CA SER A 19 18.13 15.06 4.10
C SER A 19 18.54 14.03 3.06
N THR A 20 18.30 12.74 3.33
CA THR A 20 18.72 11.66 2.45
C THR A 20 17.87 11.65 1.18
N VAL A 21 18.53 11.71 0.02
CA VAL A 21 17.90 11.55 -1.29
C VAL A 21 18.03 10.10 -1.73
N ILE A 22 16.91 9.47 -2.08
CA ILE A 22 16.87 8.08 -2.56
C ILE A 22 16.76 8.11 -4.08
N VAL A 23 17.62 7.37 -4.78
CA VAL A 23 17.56 7.24 -6.23
C VAL A 23 17.08 5.84 -6.58
N TYR A 24 15.95 5.75 -7.27
CA TYR A 24 15.41 4.49 -7.82
C TYR A 24 15.59 4.46 -9.33
N VAL A 25 16.26 3.42 -9.82
CA VAL A 25 16.53 3.18 -11.24
C VAL A 25 15.76 1.93 -11.65
N GLY A 26 14.74 2.09 -12.49
CA GLY A 26 13.94 0.96 -12.96
C GLY A 26 12.56 1.36 -13.50
N ASP A 27 11.93 0.42 -14.20
CA ASP A 27 10.64 0.66 -14.86
C ASP A 27 9.44 0.11 -14.07
N LYS A 28 9.67 -0.52 -12.91
CA LYS A 28 8.61 -1.11 -12.09
C LYS A 28 7.91 -0.06 -11.25
N SER A 29 6.75 0.41 -11.70
CA SER A 29 5.93 1.39 -10.97
C SER A 29 5.55 0.94 -9.56
N GLU A 30 5.26 -0.35 -9.34
CA GLU A 30 4.89 -0.89 -8.03
C GLU A 30 6.01 -0.78 -7.00
N GLN A 31 7.27 -0.97 -7.42
CA GLN A 31 8.41 -0.80 -6.53
C GLN A 31 8.55 0.65 -6.06
N ILE A 32 8.21 1.61 -6.93
CA ILE A 32 8.29 3.02 -6.58
C ILE A 32 7.26 3.41 -5.53
N VAL A 33 6.02 2.94 -5.68
CA VAL A 33 4.97 3.15 -4.69
C VAL A 33 5.40 2.55 -3.36
N ASN A 34 5.95 1.34 -3.38
CA ASN A 34 6.48 0.66 -2.20
C ASN A 34 7.66 1.39 -1.51
N ILE A 35 8.46 2.15 -2.26
CA ILE A 35 9.52 2.99 -1.70
C ILE A 35 8.91 4.27 -1.12
N LEU A 36 8.04 4.94 -1.87
CA LEU A 36 7.36 6.17 -1.47
C LEU A 36 6.53 6.00 -0.19
N LEU A 37 5.87 4.85 -0.01
CA LEU A 37 5.12 4.53 1.20
C LEU A 37 6.01 4.35 2.44
N ARG A 38 7.25 3.88 2.26
CA ARG A 38 8.20 3.64 3.37
C ARG A 38 9.00 4.86 3.74
N VAL A 39 9.32 5.68 2.74
CA VAL A 39 10.19 6.85 2.89
C VAL A 39 9.41 8.11 2.52
N SER A 40 8.28 8.31 3.18
CA SER A 40 7.29 9.34 2.84
C SER A 40 7.83 10.77 2.92
N GLU A 41 8.75 11.01 3.85
CA GLU A 41 9.33 12.32 4.13
C GLU A 41 10.54 12.66 3.25
N ASN A 42 11.22 11.65 2.69
CA ASN A 42 12.43 11.85 1.91
C ASN A 42 12.12 12.12 0.43
N THR A 43 13.08 12.76 -0.24
CA THR A 43 13.04 12.95 -1.68
C THR A 43 13.45 11.68 -2.40
N VAL A 44 12.60 11.19 -3.30
CA VAL A 44 12.87 10.02 -4.15
C VAL A 44 13.02 10.48 -5.59
N VAL A 45 14.17 10.23 -6.19
CA VAL A 45 14.46 10.49 -7.61
C VAL A 45 14.27 9.19 -8.38
N HIS A 46 13.31 9.16 -9.29
CA HIS A 46 13.04 8.04 -10.18
C HIS A 46 13.70 8.25 -11.53
N TYR A 47 14.41 7.23 -12.04
CA TYR A 47 14.82 7.15 -13.43
C TYR A 47 14.29 5.88 -14.10
N SER A 48 13.61 6.03 -15.23
CA SER A 48 13.13 4.93 -16.08
C SER A 48 13.98 4.80 -17.35
N PRO A 49 14.83 3.76 -17.47
CA PRO A 49 15.67 3.58 -18.65
C PRO A 49 14.86 3.28 -19.92
N HIS A 50 13.71 2.61 -19.83
CA HIS A 50 12.91 2.30 -21.02
C HIS A 50 12.27 3.54 -21.64
N THR A 51 11.75 4.46 -20.81
CA THR A 51 11.25 5.76 -21.27
C THR A 51 12.36 6.60 -21.90
N ALA A 52 13.59 6.53 -21.36
CA ALA A 52 14.74 7.22 -21.94
C ALA A 52 15.12 6.67 -23.34
N ILE A 53 15.04 5.36 -23.55
CA ILE A 53 15.32 4.72 -24.85
C ILE A 53 14.21 5.06 -25.86
N GLN A 54 12.93 4.95 -25.46
CA GLN A 54 11.80 5.23 -26.34
C GLN A 54 11.76 6.71 -26.77
N ASN A 55 12.07 7.63 -25.86
CA ASN A 55 12.20 9.06 -26.19
C ASN A 55 13.35 9.29 -27.19
N ASN A 56 14.50 8.63 -27.01
CA ASN A 56 15.61 8.74 -27.97
C ASN A 56 15.27 8.16 -29.36
N LEU A 57 14.41 7.14 -29.43
CA LEU A 57 13.96 6.55 -30.70
C LEU A 57 12.86 7.37 -31.40
N LEU A 58 11.99 8.04 -30.65
CA LEU A 58 10.89 8.85 -31.18
C LEU A 58 11.30 10.27 -31.58
N ASN A 59 12.48 10.74 -31.15
CA ASN A 59 13.03 12.06 -31.47
C ASN A 59 13.60 12.22 -32.90
N LYS A 60 12.99 11.57 -33.90
CA LYS A 60 13.09 12.00 -35.30
C LYS A 60 11.81 12.75 -35.66
N GLU A 61 11.93 14.07 -35.54
CA GLU A 61 11.05 15.09 -36.14
C GLU A 61 9.72 15.36 -35.40
N THR A 62 9.64 16.60 -34.91
CA THR A 62 8.47 17.36 -34.39
C THR A 62 8.09 17.26 -32.90
N ALA A 63 8.29 18.41 -32.22
CA ALA A 63 7.78 18.91 -30.93
C ALA A 63 8.70 18.77 -29.69
N PRO A 64 9.05 19.89 -29.01
CA PRO A 64 9.86 19.89 -27.79
C PRO A 64 8.93 19.76 -26.57
N THR A 65 8.64 18.53 -26.15
CA THR A 65 8.14 18.29 -24.79
C THR A 65 9.06 17.27 -24.14
N THR A 66 10.14 17.79 -23.56
CA THR A 66 11.11 17.03 -22.76
C THR A 66 10.40 16.48 -21.52
N MET A 67 9.64 15.38 -21.65
CA MET A 67 9.33 14.54 -20.49
C MET A 67 10.66 13.95 -20.03
N SER A 68 11.28 14.60 -19.05
CA SER A 68 12.54 14.16 -18.47
C SER A 68 12.36 12.73 -17.96
N SER A 69 13.28 11.83 -18.34
CA SER A 69 13.36 10.45 -17.86
C SER A 69 13.61 10.35 -16.34
N ILE A 70 13.78 11.50 -15.68
CA ILE A 70 13.98 11.67 -14.26
C ILE A 70 12.75 12.37 -13.67
N HIS A 71 12.14 11.75 -12.66
CA HIS A 71 11.06 12.33 -11.86
C HIS A 71 11.50 12.49 -10.42
N VAL A 72 11.32 13.68 -9.84
CA VAL A 72 11.53 13.92 -8.42
C VAL A 72 10.17 13.78 -7.72
N LEU A 73 10.08 12.83 -6.81
CA LEU A 73 8.86 12.43 -6.13
C LEU A 73 9.04 12.56 -4.62
N LYS A 74 7.94 12.86 -3.93
CA LYS A 74 7.84 12.77 -2.48
C LYS A 74 6.65 11.90 -2.13
N GLY A 75 6.80 11.02 -1.14
CA GLY A 75 5.75 10.06 -0.82
C GLY A 75 4.42 10.72 -0.46
N THR A 76 4.46 11.80 0.32
CA THR A 76 3.29 12.63 0.69
C THR A 76 2.48 13.16 -0.50
N ASP A 77 3.14 13.36 -1.64
CA ASP A 77 2.55 14.00 -2.81
C ASP A 77 1.95 12.96 -3.77
N SER A 78 2.25 11.68 -3.56
CA SER A 78 1.68 10.58 -4.35
C SER A 78 0.19 10.36 -4.02
N ILE A 79 -0.59 10.01 -5.05
CA ILE A 79 -2.02 9.68 -4.90
C ILE A 79 -2.14 8.40 -4.06
N GLU A 80 -1.27 7.44 -4.30
CA GLU A 80 -1.22 6.14 -3.65
C GLU A 80 -1.00 6.27 -2.14
N PHE A 81 -0.07 7.14 -1.72
CA PHE A 81 0.14 7.43 -0.31
C PHE A 81 -1.09 8.07 0.33
N ARG A 82 -1.68 9.09 -0.32
CA ARG A 82 -2.88 9.75 0.22
C ARG A 82 -4.06 8.80 0.37
N GLU A 83 -4.28 7.91 -0.59
CA GLU A 83 -5.37 6.93 -0.52
C GLU A 83 -5.14 5.88 0.56
N ARG A 84 -3.92 5.34 0.70
CA ARG A 84 -3.58 4.39 1.76
C ARG A 84 -3.63 5.02 3.15
N TYR A 85 -3.05 6.21 3.29
CA TYR A 85 -3.13 6.97 4.54
C TYR A 85 -4.59 7.32 4.88
N GLY A 86 -5.39 7.70 3.89
CA GLY A 86 -6.82 7.92 4.04
C GLY A 86 -7.58 6.68 4.51
N GLY A 87 -7.22 5.49 3.98
CA GLY A 87 -7.75 4.20 4.44
C GLY A 87 -7.44 3.94 5.92
N VAL A 88 -6.19 4.16 6.34
CA VAL A 88 -5.74 4.02 7.74
C VAL A 88 -6.49 4.99 8.67
N LEU A 89 -6.68 6.25 8.25
CA LEU A 89 -7.48 7.20 9.02
C LEU A 89 -8.92 6.74 9.15
N ARG A 90 -9.51 6.18 8.09
CA ARG A 90 -10.89 5.71 8.11
C ARG A 90 -11.11 4.54 9.07
N VAL A 91 -10.10 3.69 9.28
CA VAL A 91 -10.13 2.62 10.28
C VAL A 91 -10.33 3.17 11.70
N LYS A 92 -9.76 4.35 12.01
CA LYS A 92 -9.92 4.98 13.34
C LYS A 92 -11.39 5.27 13.63
N ASP A 93 -12.12 5.80 12.65
CA ASP A 93 -13.53 6.17 12.79
C ASP A 93 -14.50 5.00 12.57
N ALA A 94 -14.05 3.92 11.89
CA ALA A 94 -14.87 2.76 11.56
C ALA A 94 -15.44 2.05 12.80
N GLN A 95 -16.73 1.71 12.77
CA GLN A 95 -17.40 0.93 13.83
C GLN A 95 -17.49 -0.55 13.47
N ILE A 96 -17.67 -0.86 12.18
CA ILE A 96 -17.80 -2.23 11.68
C ILE A 96 -16.75 -2.49 10.59
N ILE A 97 -15.92 -3.52 10.81
CA ILE A 97 -14.82 -3.90 9.92
C ILE A 97 -15.14 -5.23 9.23
N GLY A 98 -15.05 -5.26 7.90
CA GLY A 98 -15.23 -6.48 7.12
C GLY A 98 -13.90 -7.14 6.78
N ILE A 99 -13.56 -8.26 7.40
CA ILE A 99 -12.36 -9.03 7.05
C ILE A 99 -12.68 -9.94 5.87
N ILE A 100 -11.94 -9.76 4.78
CA ILE A 100 -12.10 -10.54 3.55
C ILE A 100 -10.92 -11.50 3.43
N VAL A 101 -11.21 -12.80 3.36
CA VAL A 101 -10.24 -13.86 3.13
C VAL A 101 -10.40 -14.35 1.69
N GLY A 102 -9.36 -14.15 0.87
CA GLY A 102 -9.30 -14.65 -0.49
C GLY A 102 -9.34 -16.18 -0.56
N SER A 103 -10.24 -16.74 -1.36
CA SER A 103 -10.44 -18.21 -1.45
C SER A 103 -9.27 -18.99 -2.06
N MET A 104 -8.33 -18.32 -2.73
CA MET A 104 -7.18 -18.96 -3.39
C MET A 104 -5.92 -18.70 -2.56
N GLY A 105 -5.45 -19.73 -1.83
CA GLY A 105 -4.13 -19.73 -1.20
C GLY A 105 -4.08 -19.46 0.31
N LEU A 106 -5.21 -19.23 0.98
CA LEU A 106 -5.26 -18.86 2.41
C LEU A 106 -5.80 -19.97 3.32
N THR A 107 -5.46 -21.23 3.01
CA THR A 107 -5.87 -22.41 3.79
C THR A 107 -4.83 -22.86 4.83
N GLY A 108 -3.71 -22.13 4.94
CA GLY A 108 -2.61 -22.46 5.86
C GLY A 108 -2.82 -21.92 7.28
N GLU A 109 -2.07 -22.49 8.23
CA GLU A 109 -2.08 -22.09 9.64
C GLU A 109 -1.75 -20.60 9.84
N LEU A 110 -0.83 -20.07 9.02
CA LEU A 110 -0.46 -18.65 9.02
C LEU A 110 -1.64 -17.70 8.79
N THR A 111 -2.59 -18.08 7.93
CA THR A 111 -3.80 -17.26 7.71
C THR A 111 -4.70 -17.28 8.94
N LYS A 112 -4.83 -18.43 9.61
CA LYS A 112 -5.64 -18.53 10.83
C LYS A 112 -5.06 -17.70 11.95
N ASP A 113 -3.74 -17.76 12.14
CA ASP A 113 -3.03 -16.95 13.14
C ASP A 113 -3.21 -15.46 12.87
N LEU A 114 -3.06 -15.05 11.61
CA LEU A 114 -3.31 -13.68 11.19
C LEU A 114 -4.76 -13.26 11.46
N LEU A 115 -5.73 -14.08 11.08
CA LEU A 115 -7.15 -13.79 11.28
C LEU A 115 -7.47 -13.67 12.77
N HIS A 116 -7.01 -14.60 13.60
CA HIS A 116 -7.20 -14.59 15.04
C HIS A 116 -6.61 -13.32 15.67
N ARG A 117 -5.41 -12.93 15.23
CA ARG A 117 -4.74 -11.71 15.66
C ARG A 117 -5.56 -10.46 15.29
N LEU A 118 -5.99 -10.32 14.04
CA LEU A 118 -6.81 -9.19 13.60
C LEU A 118 -8.12 -9.12 14.38
N GLN A 119 -8.83 -10.24 14.54
CA GLN A 119 -10.06 -10.29 15.32
C GLN A 119 -9.86 -9.85 16.78
N THR A 120 -8.75 -10.27 17.40
CA THR A 120 -8.39 -9.88 18.76
C THR A 120 -8.16 -8.37 18.86
N LEU A 121 -7.42 -7.79 17.91
CA LEU A 121 -7.16 -6.34 17.85
C LEU A 121 -8.45 -5.54 17.63
N ILE A 122 -9.32 -5.98 16.74
CA ILE A 122 -10.60 -5.30 16.48
C ILE A 122 -11.49 -5.32 17.73
N ARG A 123 -11.56 -6.45 18.43
CA ARG A 123 -12.30 -6.57 19.70
C ARG A 123 -11.70 -5.68 20.80
N ALA A 124 -10.37 -5.63 20.90
CA ALA A 124 -9.67 -4.77 21.85
C ALA A 124 -9.95 -3.27 21.58
N ALA A 125 -10.14 -2.90 20.32
CA ALA A 125 -10.56 -1.55 19.92
C ALA A 125 -12.07 -1.29 20.07
N HIS A 126 -12.84 -2.22 20.66
CA HIS A 126 -14.30 -2.14 20.84
C HIS A 126 -15.10 -1.97 19.53
N LYS A 127 -14.58 -2.48 18.41
CA LYS A 127 -15.23 -2.44 17.10
C LYS A 127 -15.86 -3.79 16.76
N LYS A 128 -16.91 -3.79 15.94
CA LYS A 128 -17.53 -5.03 15.42
C LYS A 128 -16.80 -5.50 14.18
N TYR A 129 -16.86 -6.78 13.89
CA TYR A 129 -16.33 -7.30 12.63
C TYR A 129 -17.17 -8.44 12.05
N TYR A 130 -17.10 -8.56 10.72
CA TYR A 130 -17.60 -9.72 9.97
C TYR A 130 -16.47 -10.34 9.17
N CYS A 131 -16.50 -11.66 9.03
CA CYS A 131 -15.55 -12.39 8.20
C CYS A 131 -16.24 -12.90 6.94
N PHE A 132 -15.66 -12.60 5.80
CA PHE A 132 -16.14 -12.99 4.49
C PHE A 132 -15.10 -13.88 3.82
N VAL A 133 -15.53 -15.03 3.33
CA VAL A 133 -14.70 -15.87 2.45
C VAL A 133 -15.21 -15.67 1.04
N MET A 134 -14.40 -15.07 0.18
CA MET A 134 -14.77 -14.83 -1.21
C MET A 134 -13.55 -14.94 -2.13
N GLY A 135 -13.81 -15.27 -3.40
CA GLY A 135 -12.78 -15.24 -4.44
C GLY A 135 -12.39 -13.80 -4.82
N ARG A 136 -12.07 -13.57 -6.09
CA ARG A 136 -11.69 -12.25 -6.60
C ARG A 136 -12.68 -11.15 -6.18
N LEU A 137 -12.14 -10.08 -5.59
CA LEU A 137 -12.91 -8.94 -5.10
C LEU A 137 -13.47 -8.13 -6.27
N ASN A 138 -14.72 -7.66 -6.14
CA ASN A 138 -15.32 -6.70 -7.05
C ASN A 138 -16.20 -5.72 -6.25
N GLU A 139 -16.52 -4.59 -6.88
CA GLU A 139 -17.33 -3.55 -6.24
C GLU A 139 -18.74 -4.04 -5.87
N ALA A 140 -19.39 -4.80 -6.76
CA ALA A 140 -20.74 -5.33 -6.52
C ALA A 140 -20.83 -6.18 -5.24
N LYS A 141 -19.80 -6.98 -4.92
CA LYS A 141 -19.77 -7.78 -3.68
C LYS A 141 -19.66 -6.90 -2.43
N LEU A 142 -18.90 -5.81 -2.49
CA LEU A 142 -18.75 -4.90 -1.36
C LEU A 142 -20.02 -4.10 -1.10
N CYS A 143 -20.73 -3.69 -2.16
CA CYS A 143 -21.99 -2.95 -2.05
C CYS A 143 -23.12 -3.74 -1.38
N ASN A 144 -23.03 -5.07 -1.34
CA ASN A 144 -23.99 -5.92 -0.64
C ASN A 144 -23.90 -5.83 0.90
N PHE A 145 -22.83 -5.22 1.43
CA PHE A 145 -22.60 -5.05 2.87
C PHE A 145 -22.43 -3.56 3.22
N PRO A 146 -23.47 -2.72 3.02
CA PRO A 146 -23.39 -1.28 3.25
C PRO A 146 -23.07 -0.91 4.70
N GLU A 147 -23.37 -1.78 5.65
CA GLU A 147 -23.08 -1.66 7.08
C GLU A 147 -21.59 -1.72 7.43
N ILE A 148 -20.74 -2.26 6.54
CA ILE A 148 -19.30 -2.28 6.75
C ILE A 148 -18.69 -0.92 6.44
N ASP A 149 -17.93 -0.35 7.37
CA ASP A 149 -17.28 0.95 7.18
C ASP A 149 -15.97 0.83 6.38
N VAL A 150 -15.20 -0.21 6.68
CA VAL A 150 -13.88 -0.50 6.07
C VAL A 150 -13.74 -2.00 5.87
N PHE A 151 -13.20 -2.39 4.71
CA PHE A 151 -12.85 -3.78 4.44
C PHE A 151 -11.34 -4.00 4.61
N CYS A 152 -10.95 -5.11 5.20
CA CYS A 152 -9.56 -5.56 5.28
C CYS A 152 -9.39 -6.77 4.37
N LEU A 153 -8.59 -6.64 3.31
CA LEU A 153 -8.29 -7.74 2.39
C LEU A 153 -7.08 -8.52 2.88
N VAL A 154 -7.28 -9.77 3.28
CA VAL A 154 -6.22 -10.75 3.50
C VAL A 154 -6.00 -11.49 2.18
N SER A 155 -4.83 -11.30 1.57
CA SER A 155 -4.40 -11.94 0.31
C SER A 155 -2.86 -12.09 0.27
N ASN A 156 -2.36 -12.91 -0.65
CA ASN A 156 -0.91 -13.01 -0.91
C ASN A 156 -0.39 -11.75 -1.63
N GLU A 157 0.90 -11.47 -1.52
CA GLU A 157 1.58 -10.25 -2.02
C GLU A 157 1.22 -9.88 -3.47
N ASP A 158 1.07 -10.88 -4.36
CA ASP A 158 0.71 -10.66 -5.77
C ASP A 158 -0.70 -10.07 -5.99
N ASN A 159 -1.62 -10.27 -5.04
CA ASN A 159 -3.00 -9.78 -5.08
C ASN A 159 -3.26 -8.66 -4.05
N ALA A 160 -2.24 -8.23 -3.29
CA ALA A 160 -2.35 -7.18 -2.29
C ALA A 160 -2.24 -5.76 -2.89
N ASN A 161 -1.96 -5.65 -4.20
CA ASN A 161 -1.93 -4.38 -4.90
C ASN A 161 -3.36 -3.86 -5.18
N ILE A 162 -4.02 -3.40 -4.11
CA ILE A 162 -5.31 -2.72 -4.17
C ILE A 162 -5.10 -1.43 -4.97
N LYS A 163 -5.65 -1.39 -6.18
CA LYS A 163 -5.51 -0.23 -7.05
C LYS A 163 -6.26 0.98 -6.48
N PRO A 164 -5.68 2.19 -6.59
CA PRO A 164 -6.36 3.42 -6.23
C PRO A 164 -7.76 3.54 -6.84
N LYS A 165 -8.73 4.04 -6.07
CA LYS A 165 -10.13 4.31 -6.49
C LYS A 165 -10.98 3.13 -6.99
N THR A 166 -10.60 1.89 -6.71
CA THR A 166 -11.35 0.72 -7.24
C THR A 166 -12.69 0.49 -6.51
N PHE A 167 -12.86 1.05 -5.31
CA PHE A 167 -13.99 0.69 -4.44
C PHE A 167 -14.57 1.92 -3.74
N HIS A 168 -15.91 2.01 -3.67
CA HIS A 168 -16.62 3.03 -2.90
C HIS A 168 -16.32 2.99 -1.39
N LYS A 169 -16.14 1.78 -0.84
CA LYS A 169 -15.73 1.57 0.55
C LYS A 169 -14.21 1.32 0.57
N PRO A 170 -13.47 1.92 1.51
CA PRO A 170 -12.02 1.74 1.58
C PRO A 170 -11.69 0.27 1.85
N VAL A 171 -10.73 -0.26 1.09
CA VAL A 171 -10.15 -1.59 1.29
C VAL A 171 -8.72 -1.39 1.73
N VAL A 172 -8.39 -1.91 2.91
CA VAL A 172 -7.07 -1.80 3.53
C VAL A 172 -6.42 -3.18 3.64
N THR A 173 -5.11 -3.19 3.79
CA THR A 173 -4.30 -4.38 4.09
C THR A 173 -4.31 -4.68 5.60
N PRO A 174 -3.94 -5.91 6.03
CA PRO A 174 -3.84 -6.24 7.46
C PRO A 174 -2.92 -5.30 8.23
N PHE A 175 -1.80 -4.92 7.62
CA PHE A 175 -0.86 -3.95 8.17
C PHE A 175 -1.53 -2.59 8.43
N GLU A 176 -2.25 -2.06 7.44
CA GLU A 176 -2.94 -0.77 7.53
C GLU A 176 -4.08 -0.81 8.55
N LEU A 177 -4.76 -1.95 8.67
CA LEU A 177 -5.78 -2.15 9.69
C LEU A 177 -5.18 -2.05 11.10
N GLU A 178 -4.07 -2.74 11.37
CA GLU A 178 -3.40 -2.68 12.68
C GLU A 178 -2.95 -1.27 13.05
N LEU A 179 -2.44 -0.55 12.06
CA LEU A 179 -2.02 0.82 12.20
C LEU A 179 -3.19 1.76 12.52
N GLY A 180 -4.33 1.55 11.84
CA GLY A 180 -5.55 2.29 12.11
C GLY A 180 -6.18 1.96 13.47
N LEU A 181 -6.02 0.71 13.95
CA LEU A 181 -6.47 0.28 15.28
C LEU A 181 -5.54 0.74 16.42
N GLY A 182 -4.39 1.35 16.10
CA GLY A 182 -3.40 1.76 17.10
C GLY A 182 -2.59 0.59 17.70
N ALA A 183 -2.70 -0.60 17.12
CA ALA A 183 -1.91 -1.78 17.53
C ALA A 183 -0.45 -1.68 17.06
N ARG A 184 -0.20 -0.79 16.08
CA ARG A 184 1.10 -0.50 15.53
C ARG A 184 1.23 1.00 15.34
N GLU A 185 2.38 1.58 15.65
CA GLU A 185 2.67 2.96 15.28
C GLU A 185 3.05 3.05 13.80
N TRP A 186 2.89 4.24 13.20
CA TRP A 186 3.35 4.49 11.83
C TRP A 186 4.87 4.45 11.82
N SER A 187 5.43 3.24 11.73
CA SER A 187 6.83 3.02 11.47
C SER A 187 7.03 3.01 9.96
N SER A 188 8.09 3.65 9.48
CA SER A 188 8.60 3.59 8.10
C SER A 188 8.90 2.17 7.58
N SER A 189 8.76 1.15 8.43
CA SER A 189 8.69 -0.25 8.05
C SER A 189 7.26 -0.64 7.64
N PHE A 190 6.88 -0.39 6.38
CA PHE A 190 5.66 -0.94 5.76
C PHE A 190 5.91 -2.37 5.22
N SER A 191 5.10 -3.35 5.61
CA SER A 191 5.11 -4.71 5.07
C SER A 191 3.66 -5.13 4.80
N THR A 192 3.31 -5.32 3.53
CA THR A 192 2.03 -5.92 3.12
C THR A 192 1.90 -7.36 3.56
#